data_AF-A0A395M3R5-F1
#
_entry.id   AF-A0A395M3R5-F1
#
_cell.length_a   1.000
_cell.length_b   1.000
_cell.length_c   1.000
_cell.angle_alpha   90.00
_cell.angle_beta   90.00
_cell.angle_gamma   90.00
#
_symmetry.space_group_name_H-M   'P 1'
#
loop_
_entity.id
_entity.type
_entity.pdbx_description
1 polymer ?
#
loop_
_entity_poly.entity_id
_entity_poly.type
_entity_poly.pdbx_seq_one_letter_code
_entity_poly.pdbx_strand_id
1 'polypeptide(L)' 'KIREGRAEETNIKAILCPFTITAPIELIKIGYDCGFGEKNAMGFGMVKV' A
#
# COMPACT_ATOMS: atom_id res chain seq x y z
N LYS A 1 -11.44 -1.88 -13.57
CA LYS A 1 -9.98 -2.06 -13.80
C LYS A 1 -9.35 -0.68 -13.66
N ILE A 2 -8.27 -0.52 -12.88
CA ILE A 2 -7.57 0.78 -12.75
C ILE A 2 -6.84 1.06 -14.06
N ARG A 3 -6.89 2.30 -14.53
CA ARG A 3 -6.28 2.76 -15.79
C ARG A 3 -5.55 4.07 -15.54
N GLU A 4 -4.44 4.27 -16.23
CA GLU A 4 -3.61 5.48 -16.21
C GLU A 4 -3.49 6.01 -17.65
N GLY A 5 -3.51 7.34 -17.83
CA GLY A 5 -3.24 7.98 -19.12
C GLY A 5 -4.33 7.79 -20.17
N ARG A 6 -5.57 7.56 -19.75
CA ARG A 6 -6.75 7.40 -20.64
C ARG A 6 -7.90 8.25 -20.15
N ALA A 7 -8.90 8.48 -21.01
CA ALA A 7 -10.13 9.21 -20.63
C ALA A 7 -10.86 8.57 -19.42
N GLU A 8 -10.74 7.25 -19.24
CA GLU A 8 -11.26 6.49 -18.09
C GLU A 8 -10.23 6.32 -16.95
N GLU A 9 -9.34 7.29 -16.75
CA GLU A 9 -8.34 7.22 -15.69
C GLU A 9 -8.99 7.10 -14.29
N THR A 10 -8.38 6.31 -13.42
CA THR A 10 -8.86 6.09 -12.06
C THR A 10 -7.85 6.63 -11.05
N ASN A 11 -8.23 7.68 -10.34
CA ASN A 11 -7.45 8.21 -9.23
C ASN A 11 -7.82 7.51 -7.92
N ILE A 12 -6.80 7.12 -7.16
CA ILE A 12 -6.97 6.39 -5.89
C ILE A 12 -6.57 7.34 -4.76
N LYS A 13 -7.48 7.55 -3.81
CA LYS A 13 -7.17 8.29 -2.57
C LYS A 13 -6.36 7.39 -1.65
N ALA A 14 -5.26 7.91 -1.11
CA ALA A 14 -4.37 7.20 -0.20
C ALA A 14 -3.90 8.10 0.95
N ILE A 15 -3.30 7.49 1.97
CA ILE A 15 -2.70 8.19 3.12
C ILE A 15 -1.19 7.96 3.08
N LEU A 16 -0.43 9.04 3.22
CA LEU A 16 1.01 9.00 3.43
C LEU A 16 1.33 9.64 4.79
N CYS A 17 1.50 8.81 5.81
CA CYS A 17 1.82 9.26 7.15
C CYS A 17 2.65 8.21 7.91
N PRO A 18 3.42 8.63 8.93
CA PRO A 18 3.98 7.68 9.88
C PRO A 18 2.85 7.00 10.67
N PHE A 19 3.08 5.76 11.09
CA PHE A 19 2.16 5.01 11.96
C PHE A 19 2.92 4.01 12.83
N THR A 20 2.26 3.59 13.91
CA THR A 20 2.72 2.50 14.79
C THR A 20 1.72 1.36 14.72
N ILE A 21 2.22 0.13 14.74
CA ILE A 21 1.44 -1.10 14.54
C ILE A 21 1.79 -2.10 15.65
N THR A 22 0.76 -2.72 16.23
CA THR A 22 0.88 -3.89 17.11
C THR A 22 0.19 -5.07 16.45
N ALA A 23 0.94 -6.09 16.08
CA ALA A 23 0.44 -7.29 15.43
C ALA A 23 1.43 -8.46 15.63
N PRO A 24 1.03 -9.72 15.36
CA PRO A 24 1.96 -10.83 15.27
C PRO A 24 3.12 -10.53 14.33
N ILE A 25 4.34 -10.92 14.73
CA ILE A 25 5.58 -10.59 14.00
C ILE A 25 5.56 -11.09 12.54
N GLU A 26 4.92 -12.22 12.28
CA GLU A 26 4.78 -12.79 10.94
C GLU A 26 3.98 -11.86 10.01
N LEU A 27 2.91 -11.25 10.51
CA LEU A 27 2.10 -10.30 9.73
C LEU A 27 2.84 -8.98 9.49
N ILE A 28 3.63 -8.52 10.46
CA ILE A 28 4.47 -7.33 10.29
C ILE A 28 5.51 -7.56 9.20
N LYS A 29 6.16 -8.72 9.19
CA LYS A 29 7.14 -9.09 8.15
C LYS A 29 6.48 -9.13 6.76
N ILE A 30 5.33 -9.78 6.64
CA ILE A 30 4.57 -9.81 5.38
C ILE A 30 4.22 -8.39 4.93
N GLY A 31 3.72 -7.54 5.83
CA GLY A 31 3.40 -6.15 5.49
C GLY A 31 4.61 -5.30 5.12
N TYR A 32 5.78 -5.57 5.72
CA TYR A 32 7.03 -4.90 5.35
C TYR A 32 7.53 -5.34 3.96
N ASP A 33 7.54 -6.66 3.70
CA ASP A 33 8.06 -7.23 2.46
C ASP A 33 7.11 -6.99 1.27
N CYS A 34 5.80 -7.04 1.50
CA CYS A 34 4.79 -6.98 0.45
C CYS A 34 3.99 -5.67 0.42
N GLY A 35 4.14 -4.79 1.42
CA GLY A 35 3.32 -3.59 1.61
C GLY A 35 2.05 -3.82 2.43
N PHE A 36 1.58 -2.76 3.11
CA PHE A 36 0.36 -2.76 3.91
C PHE A 36 -0.86 -2.31 3.09
N GLY A 37 -2.03 -2.89 3.37
CA GLY A 37 -3.29 -2.51 2.73
C GLY A 37 -3.51 -3.18 1.37
N GLU A 38 -3.96 -2.41 0.38
CA GLU A 38 -4.31 -2.90 -0.95
C GLU A 38 -3.44 -2.31 -2.05
N LYS A 39 -3.49 -2.94 -3.23
CA LYS A 39 -2.85 -2.47 -4.48
C LYS A 39 -1.32 -2.35 -4.38
N ASN A 40 -0.68 -3.19 -3.57
CA ASN A 40 0.77 -3.11 -3.36
C ASN A 40 1.58 -3.34 -4.63
N ALA A 41 1.14 -4.25 -5.50
CA ALA A 41 1.74 -4.46 -6.82
C ALA A 41 1.64 -3.24 -7.77
N MET A 42 0.83 -2.23 -7.42
CA MET A 42 0.73 -0.95 -8.14
C MET A 42 1.45 0.20 -7.40
N GLY A 43 2.31 -0.13 -6.43
CA GLY A 43 3.18 0.85 -5.75
C GLY A 43 2.63 1.46 -4.47
N PHE A 44 1.54 0.94 -3.91
CA PHE A 44 0.95 1.44 -2.66
C PHE A 44 1.39 0.64 -1.43
N GLY A 45 1.43 1.28 -0.26
CA GLY A 45 1.56 0.58 1.02
C GLY A 45 2.96 0.12 1.43
N MET A 46 3.99 0.35 0.62
CA MET A 46 5.39 0.12 1.03
C MET A 46 5.77 1.09 2.15
N VAL A 47 6.53 0.61 3.14
CA VAL A 47 6.95 1.38 4.31
C VAL A 47 8.45 1.28 4.54
N LYS A 48 8.98 2.21 5.34
CA LYS A 48 10.34 2.13 5.88
C LYS A 48 10.29 2.09 7.41
N VAL A 49 11.27 1.42 8.00
CA VAL A 49 11.53 1.46 9.45
C VAL A 49 12.45 2.64 9.76
#